data_AF-A0A412VZM2-F1
#
_entry.id   AF-A0A412VZM2-F1
#
_cell.length_a   1.000
_cell.length_b   1.000
_cell.length_c   1.000
_cell.angle_alpha   90.00
_cell.angle_beta   90.00
_cell.angle_gamma   90.00
#
_symmetry.space_group_name_H-M   'P 1'
#
loop_
_entity.id
_entity.type
_entity.pdbx_description
1 polymer ?
#
loop_
_entity_poly.entity_id
_entity_poly.type
_entity_poly.pdbx_seq_one_letter_code
_entity_poly.pdbx_strand_id
1 'polypeptide(L)'
;MKTKMLIFVFLLGITDLFAQTLYVPGAIVKGKNTSYYCSFENKLLVKVNNINNVDTTTTMYYDDGTVVPFDVGSAVIETKIEDLVRVFQEALTQEEMDMLKGKIGYLLIVNVVADKQGNTLEITFKFRNNDPVMTKFAPDRLYQLEQELKKILKLDPNSLDKSIKNVKYFLPISYKNLK
;
A
#
# COMPACT_ATOMS: atom_id res chain seq x y z
N MET A 1 30.32 15.70 54.94
CA MET A 1 29.31 14.81 54.33
C MET A 1 28.13 15.64 53.85
N LYS A 2 27.80 15.57 52.55
CA LYS A 2 26.45 15.29 52.03
C LYS A 2 26.44 15.48 50.51
N THR A 3 26.77 14.36 49.86
CA THR A 3 26.13 13.79 48.67
C THR A 3 25.85 14.72 47.49
N LYS A 4 26.77 14.71 46.52
CA LYS A 4 26.46 15.00 45.11
C LYS A 4 25.38 14.02 44.66
N MET A 5 24.19 14.52 44.34
CA MET A 5 23.13 13.70 43.75
C MET A 5 23.43 13.52 42.26
N LEU A 6 24.03 12.38 41.92
CA LEU A 6 24.12 11.86 40.57
C LEU A 6 22.71 11.38 40.19
N ILE A 7 22.02 12.04 39.27
CA ILE A 7 20.83 11.46 38.66
C ILE A 7 21.32 10.56 37.53
N PHE A 8 21.23 9.26 37.79
CA PHE A 8 21.53 8.20 36.84
C PHE A 8 20.44 8.17 35.76
N VAL A 9 20.92 8.03 34.52
CA VAL A 9 20.18 7.85 33.28
C VAL A 9 19.12 6.76 33.39
N PHE A 10 17.89 7.06 32.98
CA PHE A 10 16.91 6.07 32.56
C PHE A 10 16.15 6.57 31.34
N LEU A 11 16.48 5.99 30.18
CA LEU A 11 15.53 5.60 29.13
C LEU A 11 16.29 4.67 28.16
N LEU A 12 16.61 3.49 28.68
CA LEU A 12 16.71 2.30 27.85
C LEU A 12 15.34 2.10 27.19
N GLY A 13 15.24 2.39 25.89
CA GLY A 13 14.01 2.20 25.13
C GLY A 13 14.08 2.62 23.66
N ILE A 14 15.26 2.78 23.07
CA ILE A 14 15.40 3.05 21.62
C ILE A 14 15.74 1.77 20.83
N THR A 15 15.95 0.65 21.51
CA THR A 15 16.25 -0.64 20.89
C THR A 15 14.98 -1.48 20.82
N ASP A 16 14.09 -1.12 19.88
CA ASP A 16 13.17 -2.04 19.16
C ASP A 16 12.10 -1.31 18.33
N LEU A 17 12.41 -0.13 17.76
CA LEU A 17 11.53 0.51 16.78
C LEU A 17 11.25 -0.41 15.56
N PHE A 18 12.10 -1.41 15.34
CA PHE A 18 11.97 -2.45 14.33
C PHE A 18 11.21 -3.72 14.77
N ALA A 19 10.74 -3.82 16.02
CA ALA A 19 10.08 -5.05 16.49
C ALA A 19 8.55 -5.02 16.38
N GLN A 20 7.92 -3.84 16.45
CA GLN A 20 6.46 -3.76 16.55
C GLN A 20 5.79 -3.72 15.17
N THR A 21 4.96 -4.73 14.88
CA THR A 21 4.02 -4.72 13.76
C THR A 21 3.03 -3.56 13.94
N LEU A 22 3.01 -2.63 12.99
CA LEU A 22 2.11 -1.49 12.97
C LEU A 22 0.73 -1.86 12.42
N TYR A 23 0.68 -2.62 11.32
CA TYR A 23 -0.56 -2.94 10.60
C TYR A 23 -1.27 -4.16 11.18
N VAL A 24 -1.88 -3.99 12.35
CA VAL A 24 -2.67 -5.02 13.03
C VAL A 24 -4.13 -4.96 12.55
N PRO A 25 -4.72 -6.05 12.04
CA PRO A 25 -6.12 -6.04 11.58
C PRO A 25 -7.12 -5.67 12.68
N GLY A 26 -8.11 -4.87 12.30
CA GLY A 26 -9.08 -4.26 13.21
C GLY A 26 -8.63 -2.92 13.81
N ALA A 27 -7.37 -2.53 13.61
CA ALA A 27 -6.83 -1.27 14.10
C ALA A 27 -6.78 -0.17 13.04
N ILE A 28 -6.77 1.07 13.51
CA ILE A 28 -6.40 2.25 12.73
C ILE A 28 -4.96 2.61 13.09
N VAL A 29 -4.09 2.64 12.09
CA VAL A 29 -2.71 3.09 12.23
C VAL A 29 -2.64 4.55 11.79
N LYS A 30 -2.13 5.42 12.66
CA LYS A 30 -2.10 6.87 12.45
C LYS A 30 -0.69 7.34 12.12
N GLY A 31 -0.54 8.08 11.02
CA GLY A 31 0.60 8.93 10.76
C GLY A 31 0.29 10.38 11.15
N LYS A 32 1.22 11.29 10.88
CA LYS A 32 1.01 12.72 11.04
C LYS A 32 0.01 13.27 10.01
N ASN A 33 0.06 12.78 8.78
CA ASN A 33 -0.71 13.33 7.65
C ASN A 33 -1.80 12.39 7.12
N THR A 34 -1.89 11.18 7.66
CA THR A 34 -2.70 10.11 7.11
C THR A 34 -3.15 9.14 8.20
N SER A 35 -4.15 8.33 7.91
CA SER A 35 -4.55 7.21 8.75
C SER A 35 -5.01 6.06 7.88
N TYR A 36 -4.67 4.85 8.30
CA TYR A 36 -5.01 3.64 7.57
C TYR A 36 -5.81 2.68 8.45
N TYR A 37 -6.94 2.19 7.92
CA TYR A 37 -7.67 1.08 8.50
C TYR A 37 -7.11 -0.26 7.98
N CYS A 38 -6.78 -1.15 8.92
CA CYS A 38 -6.22 -2.46 8.61
C CYS A 38 -7.29 -3.54 8.76
N SER A 39 -7.40 -4.43 7.78
CA SER A 39 -8.28 -5.59 7.84
C SER A 39 -7.58 -6.84 7.32
N PHE A 40 -8.07 -8.02 7.69
CA PHE A 40 -7.68 -9.25 7.03
C PHE A 40 -8.46 -9.41 5.73
N GLU A 41 -7.77 -9.78 4.64
CA GLU A 41 -8.44 -10.39 3.49
C GLU A 41 -8.56 -11.90 3.69
N ASN A 42 -7.53 -12.50 4.28
CA ASN A 42 -7.49 -13.89 4.74
C ASN A 42 -6.44 -14.00 5.85
N LYS A 43 -6.12 -15.22 6.32
CA LYS A 43 -5.13 -15.43 7.39
C LYS A 43 -3.70 -15.01 7.02
N LEU A 44 -3.40 -14.75 5.75
CA LEU A 44 -2.06 -14.43 5.24
C LEU A 44 -1.90 -12.95 4.89
N LEU A 45 -2.92 -12.30 4.32
CA LEU A 45 -2.82 -10.94 3.78
C LEU A 45 -3.51 -9.92 4.68
N VAL A 46 -2.78 -8.84 4.97
CA VAL A 46 -3.32 -7.61 5.55
C VAL A 46 -3.68 -6.68 4.41
N LYS A 47 -4.89 -6.12 4.45
CA LYS A 47 -5.39 -5.05 3.60
C LYS A 47 -5.30 -3.74 4.36
N VAL A 48 -4.68 -2.73 3.77
CA VAL A 48 -4.43 -1.42 4.38
C VAL A 48 -5.09 -0.34 3.52
N ASN A 49 -6.18 0.23 4.02
CA ASN A 49 -6.99 1.23 3.32
C ASN A 49 -6.75 2.60 3.93
N ASN A 50 -6.49 3.62 3.12
CA ASN A 50 -6.55 4.99 3.61
C ASN A 50 -7.99 5.24 4.10
N ILE A 51 -8.17 5.80 5.30
CA ILE A 51 -9.51 6.01 5.86
C ILE A 51 -10.36 6.99 5.04
N ASN A 52 -9.72 7.77 4.16
CA ASN A 52 -10.39 8.69 3.25
C ASN A 52 -10.80 8.05 1.93
N ASN A 53 -10.42 6.79 1.67
CA ASN A 53 -10.88 6.06 0.49
C ASN A 53 -12.39 5.80 0.61
N VAL A 54 -13.14 6.18 -0.42
CA VAL A 54 -14.59 6.04 -0.50
C VAL A 54 -14.97 4.66 -1.06
N ASP A 55 -14.24 4.17 -2.06
CA ASP A 55 -14.57 2.92 -2.75
C ASP A 55 -13.51 1.84 -2.53
N THR A 56 -13.62 1.14 -1.41
CA THR A 56 -12.67 0.07 -1.03
C THR A 56 -13.10 -1.33 -1.50
N THR A 57 -14.14 -1.43 -2.33
CA THR A 57 -14.69 -2.69 -2.83
C THR A 57 -14.00 -3.15 -4.12
N THR A 58 -14.06 -4.44 -4.46
CA THR A 58 -13.57 -4.96 -5.75
C THR A 58 -14.63 -4.96 -6.85
N THR A 59 -15.91 -4.85 -6.49
CA THR A 59 -17.04 -4.82 -7.43
C THR A 59 -17.04 -3.52 -8.22
N MET A 60 -17.13 -3.61 -9.55
CA MET A 60 -17.33 -2.45 -10.42
C MET A 60 -18.82 -2.24 -10.68
N TYR A 61 -19.19 -0.99 -10.90
CA TYR A 61 -20.58 -0.60 -11.16
C TYR A 61 -20.62 0.27 -12.41
N TYR A 62 -21.70 0.13 -13.18
CA TYR A 62 -22.09 1.09 -14.18
C TYR A 62 -22.61 2.37 -13.52
N ASP A 63 -22.76 3.44 -14.30
CA ASP A 63 -23.28 4.73 -13.81
C ASP A 63 -24.67 4.63 -13.21
N ASP A 64 -25.51 3.72 -13.70
CA ASP A 64 -26.86 3.46 -13.19
C ASP A 64 -26.88 2.63 -11.89
N GLY A 65 -25.71 2.22 -11.40
CA GLY A 65 -25.56 1.44 -10.17
C GLY A 65 -25.69 -0.07 -10.36
N THR A 66 -25.92 -0.56 -11.58
CA THR A 66 -25.88 -2.00 -11.86
C THR A 66 -24.45 -2.54 -11.82
N VAL A 67 -24.30 -3.82 -11.48
CA VAL A 67 -22.99 -4.47 -11.33
C VAL A 67 -22.40 -4.77 -12.71
N VAL A 68 -21.13 -4.42 -12.91
CA VAL A 68 -20.38 -4.80 -14.11
C VAL A 68 -20.02 -6.29 -14.04
N PRO A 69 -20.38 -7.11 -15.04
CA PRO A 69 -19.95 -8.51 -15.11
C PRO A 69 -18.42 -8.63 -15.16
N PHE A 70 -17.89 -9.68 -14.54
CA PHE A 70 -16.44 -9.85 -14.36
C PHE A 70 -15.66 -9.92 -15.69
N ASP A 71 -16.28 -10.44 -16.74
CA ASP A 71 -15.71 -10.63 -18.09
C ASP A 71 -15.67 -9.35 -18.95
N VAL A 72 -16.31 -8.26 -18.50
CA VAL A 72 -16.40 -6.99 -19.24
C VAL A 72 -15.35 -5.97 -18.81
N GLY A 73 -14.84 -6.07 -17.57
CA GLY A 73 -14.04 -5.03 -16.91
C GLY A 73 -12.56 -4.92 -17.34
N SER A 74 -12.18 -5.35 -18.54
CA SER A 74 -10.78 -5.30 -18.98
C SER A 74 -10.37 -3.88 -19.39
N ALA A 75 -9.22 -3.41 -18.90
CA ALA A 75 -8.61 -2.14 -19.29
C ALA A 75 -7.13 -2.34 -19.64
N VAL A 76 -6.61 -1.50 -20.54
CA VAL A 76 -5.18 -1.48 -20.84
C VAL A 76 -4.47 -0.58 -19.84
N ILE A 77 -3.53 -1.16 -19.09
CA ILE A 77 -2.68 -0.46 -18.14
C ILE A 77 -1.50 0.13 -18.91
N GLU A 78 -1.36 1.47 -18.91
CA GLU A 78 -0.26 2.15 -19.59
C GLU A 78 1.04 2.07 -18.78
N THR A 79 0.92 2.02 -17.46
CA THR A 79 2.05 2.01 -16.54
C THR A 79 2.87 0.72 -16.70
N LYS A 80 4.17 0.91 -16.95
CA LYS A 80 5.13 -0.20 -17.04
C LYS A 80 5.47 -0.75 -15.66
N ILE A 81 5.66 -2.06 -15.57
CA ILE A 81 6.00 -2.73 -14.31
C ILE A 81 7.34 -2.24 -13.75
N GLU A 82 8.29 -1.85 -14.61
CA GLU A 82 9.59 -1.33 -14.21
C GLU A 82 9.49 0.01 -13.46
N ASP A 83 8.57 0.89 -13.89
CA ASP A 83 8.33 2.16 -13.20
C ASP A 83 7.68 1.92 -11.83
N LEU A 84 6.76 0.97 -11.75
CA LEU A 84 6.14 0.56 -10.49
C LEU A 84 7.18 0.01 -9.51
N VAL A 85 8.05 -0.88 -9.98
CA VAL A 85 9.15 -1.44 -9.17
C VAL A 85 10.10 -0.33 -8.72
N ARG A 86 10.48 0.59 -9.61
CA ARG A 86 11.39 1.70 -9.29
C ARG A 86 10.83 2.62 -8.20
N VAL A 87 9.57 3.06 -8.31
CA VAL A 87 8.93 3.91 -7.28
C VAL A 87 8.90 3.21 -5.92
N PHE A 88 8.60 1.91 -5.90
CA PHE A 88 8.64 1.16 -4.65
C PHE A 88 10.08 1.04 -4.11
N GLN A 89 11.07 0.82 -4.98
CA GLN A 89 12.47 0.75 -4.56
C GLN A 89 12.98 2.07 -3.94
N GLU A 90 12.61 3.20 -4.54
CA GLU A 90 12.97 4.55 -4.05
C GLU A 90 12.34 4.85 -2.68
N ALA A 91 11.25 4.18 -2.31
CA ALA A 91 10.61 4.33 -1.00
C ALA A 91 11.27 3.51 0.11
N LEU A 92 12.16 2.57 -0.22
CA LEU A 92 12.82 1.66 0.71
C LEU A 92 14.22 2.19 1.09
N THR A 93 14.61 1.96 2.34
CA THR A 93 16.02 2.06 2.74
C THR A 93 16.83 0.88 2.17
N GLN A 94 18.15 0.99 2.14
CA GLN A 94 19.00 -0.13 1.68
C GLN A 94 18.81 -1.38 2.55
N GLU A 95 18.68 -1.23 3.87
CA GLU A 95 18.45 -2.36 4.78
C GLU A 95 17.11 -3.05 4.50
N GLU A 96 16.03 -2.29 4.32
CA GLU A 96 14.72 -2.83 3.94
C GLU A 96 14.79 -3.52 2.56
N MET A 97 15.53 -2.95 1.61
CA MET A 97 15.76 -3.55 0.30
C MET A 97 16.42 -4.92 0.43
N ASP A 98 17.48 -5.03 1.22
CA ASP A 98 18.22 -6.27 1.46
C ASP A 98 17.35 -7.30 2.17
N MET A 99 16.43 -6.87 3.04
CA MET A 99 15.44 -7.76 3.67
C MET A 99 14.42 -8.32 2.67
N LEU A 100 14.03 -7.58 1.62
CA LEU A 100 12.99 -8.00 0.68
C LEU A 100 13.55 -8.72 -0.55
N LYS A 101 14.68 -8.26 -1.07
CA LYS A 101 15.23 -8.67 -2.36
C LYS A 101 15.38 -10.18 -2.47
N GLY A 102 14.80 -10.75 -3.53
CA GLY A 102 14.88 -12.19 -3.81
C GLY A 102 13.92 -13.06 -2.98
N LYS A 103 13.13 -12.50 -2.05
CA LYS A 103 12.11 -13.30 -1.34
C LYS A 103 11.02 -13.78 -2.28
N ILE A 104 10.88 -15.10 -2.38
CA ILE A 104 9.87 -15.76 -3.21
C ILE A 104 8.53 -15.79 -2.46
N GLY A 105 7.44 -15.45 -3.16
CA GLY A 105 6.08 -15.47 -2.62
C GLY A 105 5.69 -14.26 -1.78
N TYR A 106 6.59 -13.29 -1.60
CA TYR A 106 6.31 -12.00 -0.98
C TYR A 106 6.14 -10.92 -2.07
N LEU A 107 5.15 -10.06 -1.88
CA LEU A 107 4.78 -9.03 -2.82
C LEU A 107 4.01 -7.90 -2.12
N LEU A 108 4.10 -6.70 -2.69
CA LEU A 108 3.19 -5.60 -2.40
C LEU A 108 2.10 -5.56 -3.49
N ILE A 109 0.84 -5.81 -3.12
CA ILE A 109 -0.30 -5.64 -4.04
C ILE A 109 -0.77 -4.21 -3.94
N VAL A 110 -0.84 -3.53 -5.07
CA VAL A 110 -1.45 -2.21 -5.23
C VAL A 110 -2.80 -2.42 -5.90
N ASN A 111 -3.90 -2.28 -5.16
CA ASN A 111 -5.24 -2.28 -5.73
C ASN A 111 -5.64 -0.85 -6.00
N VAL A 112 -6.17 -0.60 -7.18
CA VAL A 112 -6.36 0.74 -7.72
C VAL A 112 -7.81 0.94 -8.10
N VAL A 113 -8.35 2.10 -7.75
CA VAL A 113 -9.60 2.64 -8.29
C VAL A 113 -9.25 3.79 -9.20
N ALA A 114 -9.67 3.73 -10.46
CA ALA A 114 -9.42 4.76 -11.46
C ALA A 114 -10.72 5.35 -11.99
N ASP A 115 -10.68 6.63 -12.35
CA ASP A 115 -11.78 7.31 -13.02
C ASP A 115 -11.87 6.91 -14.50
N LYS A 116 -12.90 7.43 -15.18
CA LYS A 116 -13.14 7.19 -16.61
C LYS A 116 -12.11 7.81 -17.54
N GLN A 117 -11.26 8.69 -17.03
CA GLN A 117 -10.13 9.29 -17.74
C GLN A 117 -8.84 8.49 -17.54
N GLY A 118 -8.89 7.39 -16.77
CA GLY A 118 -7.76 6.54 -16.47
C GLY A 118 -6.86 7.09 -15.36
N ASN A 119 -7.28 8.12 -14.62
CA ASN A 119 -6.52 8.62 -13.48
C ASN A 119 -6.80 7.79 -12.23
N THR A 120 -5.74 7.51 -11.47
CA THR A 120 -5.88 6.85 -10.17
C THR A 120 -6.51 7.79 -9.14
N LEU A 121 -7.60 7.34 -8.52
CA LEU A 121 -8.29 8.03 -7.42
C LEU A 121 -7.83 7.49 -6.06
N GLU A 122 -7.86 6.17 -5.90
CA GLU A 122 -7.65 5.50 -4.62
C GLU A 122 -6.71 4.32 -4.78
N ILE A 123 -5.89 4.10 -3.75
CA ILE A 123 -5.01 2.95 -3.65
C ILE A 123 -5.29 2.23 -2.33
N THR A 124 -5.34 0.91 -2.42
CA THR A 124 -5.34 0.01 -1.26
C THR A 124 -4.15 -0.93 -1.36
N PHE A 125 -3.34 -0.96 -0.32
CA PHE A 125 -2.20 -1.86 -0.24
C PHE A 125 -2.59 -3.20 0.37
N LYS A 126 -1.99 -4.28 -0.14
CA LYS A 126 -2.03 -5.57 0.53
C LYS A 126 -0.65 -6.21 0.55
N PHE A 127 -0.31 -6.83 1.66
CA PHE A 127 0.96 -7.54 1.85
C PHE A 127 0.78 -8.61 2.93
N ARG A 128 1.75 -9.50 3.07
CA ARG A 128 1.67 -10.58 4.05
C ARG A 128 1.68 -10.01 5.48
N ASN A 129 0.93 -10.62 6.39
CA ASN A 129 0.91 -10.25 7.81
C ASN A 129 2.25 -10.51 8.52
N ASN A 130 3.17 -11.23 7.88
CA ASN A 130 4.54 -11.45 8.33
C ASN A 130 5.57 -10.81 7.38
N ASP A 131 5.16 -9.84 6.56
CA ASP A 131 6.08 -9.11 5.69
C ASP A 131 7.16 -8.40 6.52
N PRO A 132 8.46 -8.62 6.25
CA PRO A 132 9.52 -8.16 7.14
C PRO A 132 9.66 -6.63 7.17
N VAL A 133 9.18 -5.94 6.12
CA VAL A 133 9.26 -4.48 6.00
C VAL A 133 7.87 -3.85 6.07
N MET A 134 6.92 -4.31 5.25
CA MET A 134 5.63 -3.63 5.10
C MET A 134 4.80 -3.64 6.39
N THR A 135 4.96 -4.65 7.24
CA THR A 135 4.26 -4.70 8.55
C THR A 135 4.71 -3.60 9.52
N LYS A 136 5.85 -2.96 9.27
CA LYS A 136 6.50 -1.94 10.12
C LYS A 136 6.66 -0.60 9.41
N PHE A 137 6.26 -0.52 8.14
CA PHE A 137 6.46 0.65 7.31
C PHE A 137 5.69 1.84 7.87
N ALA A 138 6.36 2.95 8.16
CA ALA A 138 5.72 4.10 8.79
C ALA A 138 4.51 4.61 7.95
N PRO A 139 3.36 4.96 8.54
CA PRO A 139 2.17 5.37 7.79
C PRO A 139 2.41 6.57 6.87
N ASP A 140 3.20 7.55 7.31
CA ASP A 140 3.51 8.72 6.48
C ASP A 140 4.41 8.36 5.28
N ARG A 141 5.30 7.37 5.42
CA ARG A 141 6.07 6.83 4.29
C ARG A 141 5.16 6.06 3.32
N LEU A 142 4.20 5.27 3.85
CA LEU A 142 3.22 4.57 3.02
C LEU A 142 2.37 5.56 2.22
N TYR A 143 2.00 6.69 2.84
CA TYR A 143 1.26 7.75 2.17
C TYR A 143 2.09 8.46 1.10
N GLN A 144 3.37 8.73 1.34
CA GLN A 144 4.26 9.24 0.29
C GLN A 144 4.33 8.28 -0.90
N LEU A 145 4.52 6.97 -0.65
CA LEU A 145 4.48 5.95 -1.68
C LEU A 145 3.14 5.95 -2.44
N GLU A 146 2.01 6.05 -1.72
CA GLU A 146 0.67 6.20 -2.32
C GLU A 146 0.61 7.38 -3.31
N GLN A 147 1.14 8.54 -2.92
CA GLN A 147 1.13 9.73 -3.77
C GLN A 147 2.04 9.58 -5.00
N GLU A 148 3.23 9.01 -4.85
CA GLU A 148 4.11 8.78 -6.01
C GLU A 148 3.52 7.75 -6.98
N LEU A 149 2.90 6.69 -6.46
CA LEU A 149 2.18 5.71 -7.27
C LEU A 149 1.01 6.34 -8.04
N LYS A 150 0.21 7.19 -7.39
CA LYS A 150 -0.91 7.92 -8.03
C LYS A 150 -0.49 8.77 -9.23
N LYS A 151 0.74 9.28 -9.24
CA LYS A 151 1.28 10.06 -10.37
C LYS A 151 1.55 9.19 -11.60
N ILE A 152 2.05 7.97 -11.40
CA ILE A 152 2.49 7.10 -12.50
C ILE A 152 1.43 6.09 -12.95
N LEU A 153 0.47 5.75 -12.08
CA LEU A 153 -0.58 4.76 -12.35
C LEU A 153 -1.68 5.36 -13.23
N LYS A 154 -1.73 4.91 -14.49
CA LYS A 154 -2.67 5.35 -15.52
C LYS A 154 -3.20 4.18 -16.35
N LEU A 155 -4.47 4.29 -16.75
CA LEU A 155 -5.09 3.43 -17.75
C LEU A 155 -5.24 4.20 -19.06
N ASP A 156 -5.18 3.50 -20.19
CA ASP A 156 -5.47 4.10 -21.49
C ASP A 156 -6.97 4.44 -21.52
N PRO A 157 -7.36 5.73 -21.54
CA PRO A 157 -8.75 6.12 -21.52
C PRO A 157 -9.52 5.59 -22.74
N ASN A 158 -8.87 5.31 -23.87
CA ASN A 158 -9.54 4.80 -25.07
C ASN A 158 -9.90 3.31 -24.95
N SER A 159 -9.24 2.59 -24.04
CA SER A 159 -9.55 1.19 -23.74
C SER A 159 -10.72 1.01 -22.78
N LEU A 160 -11.23 2.10 -22.16
CA LEU A 160 -12.22 2.03 -21.10
C LEU A 160 -13.66 2.06 -21.62
N ASP A 161 -14.49 1.14 -21.12
CA ASP A 161 -15.95 1.28 -21.19
C ASP A 161 -16.38 2.49 -20.35
N LYS A 162 -16.87 3.52 -21.03
CA LYS A 162 -17.26 4.81 -20.41
C LYS A 162 -18.52 4.74 -19.57
N SER A 163 -19.27 3.64 -19.64
CA SER A 163 -20.43 3.41 -18.78
C SER A 163 -20.04 2.92 -17.38
N ILE A 164 -18.81 2.41 -17.20
CA ILE A 164 -18.30 1.97 -15.90
C ILE A 164 -17.94 3.19 -15.06
N LYS A 165 -18.52 3.31 -13.86
CA LYS A 165 -18.35 4.45 -12.95
C LYS A 165 -16.88 4.65 -12.55
N ASN A 166 -16.27 3.59 -12.02
CA ASN A 166 -14.85 3.53 -11.66
C ASN A 166 -14.27 2.18 -12.08
N VAL A 167 -13.12 2.20 -12.73
CA VAL A 167 -12.41 0.98 -13.16
C VAL A 167 -11.49 0.52 -12.05
N LYS A 168 -11.48 -0.79 -11.77
CA LYS A 168 -10.73 -1.38 -10.67
C LYS A 168 -9.78 -2.45 -11.18
N TYR A 169 -8.52 -2.36 -10.74
CA TYR A 169 -7.48 -3.30 -11.12
C TYR A 169 -6.46 -3.45 -9.99
N PHE A 170 -5.56 -4.43 -10.11
CA PHE A 170 -4.47 -4.58 -9.17
C PHE A 170 -3.15 -4.89 -9.89
N LEU A 171 -2.07 -4.44 -9.28
CA LEU A 171 -0.71 -4.66 -9.75
C LEU A 171 0.14 -5.26 -8.62
N PRO A 172 0.71 -6.46 -8.80
CA PRO A 172 1.63 -7.04 -7.83
C PRO A 172 3.07 -6.59 -8.08
N ILE A 173 3.73 -6.08 -7.05
CA ILE A 173 5.18 -5.82 -7.04
C ILE A 173 5.85 -7.01 -6.37
N SER A 174 6.36 -7.93 -7.18
CA SER A 174 7.08 -9.11 -6.69
C SER A 174 8.45 -8.72 -6.14
N TYR A 175 8.79 -9.18 -4.94
CA TYR A 175 10.09 -8.87 -4.33
C TYR A 175 11.27 -9.56 -5.02
N LYS A 176 10.98 -10.56 -5.87
CA LYS A 176 11.96 -11.14 -6.80
C LYS A 176 12.46 -10.13 -7.84
N ASN A 177 11.67 -9.09 -8.14
CA ASN A 177 12.00 -8.10 -9.16
C ASN A 177 12.78 -6.89 -8.61
N LEU A 178 12.99 -6.82 -7.29
CA LEU A 178 13.80 -5.79 -6.65
C LEU A 178 15.28 -5.99 -7.02
N LYS A 179 15.94 -4.90 -7.40
CA LYS A 179 17.34 -4.87 -7.84
C LYS A 179 18.26 -4.36 -6.75
#